data_AF-W6Z7Q6-F1
#
_entry.id   AF-W6Z7Q6-F1
#
_cell.length_a   1.000
_cell.length_b   1.000
_cell.length_c   1.000
_cell.angle_alpha   90.00
_cell.angle_beta   90.00
_cell.angle_gamma   90.00
#
_symmetry.space_group_name_H-M   'P 1'
#
loop_
_entity.id
_entity.type
_entity.pdbx_description
1 polymer ?
#
loop_
_entity_poly.entity_id
_entity_poly.type
_entity_poly.pdbx_seq_one_letter_code
_entity_poly.pdbx_strand_id
1 'polypeptide(L)'
;MAANFLQMLENMQPRSKRTIEDLINSDDQLAGMDGMELRGWTQANPTAPSRDLKDPVGQTLLAAFNGEFDALQNYCEMMIKQLGGDENARETVRQDMYAKRWGPVKTPVYAILLPALHMLPAKKEELLGIVKYLANDLKVPVDGKDVLGSTALFWAISTKPYVQPEFAQILFDAGGSVNTKNRFNATPASEIAQADLHGDTTKNVQMMKWYIEHGGDIENKDTDGMSVKILVEMMKKKVPQMAEVIQKRRGERKEGDCTTCGRSPKVMRLNPNGDAATFPKRSALPHVSGTPKGNAWFWGGADELGRLNLLTPQRTLATVQESVKTGESISLDLPLNVPGPSLFGRQGLKHRIRSAVKGAYDDEVSYNTQSSTQWDGFRHFAHPTYGCHYNGVLSDDIMTNVNDDSEDGEDASEPSRKLGIDAWAKKGIIGRGVLLDIWSWSQKQGKEYDPFTSHAITAEDLKACAKSQGTELRTADILLIRTGWLEKYNAFSAAEKADLSVLALDKHFYAGLASDEEMKDFLYDGYFAAAATDCVGFEVWPPATWDGSLHANMLPLWGMPIGELWNLEELTKRCEKEGRWSFLLVSKPADVPGGVACVPNAVAIF
;
A
#
# COMPACT_ATOMS: atom_id res chain seq x y z
N MET A 1 -45.78 -46.34 -6.44
CA MET A 1 -45.51 -45.93 -5.04
C MET A 1 -44.10 -45.37 -4.85
N ALA A 2 -43.04 -45.96 -5.41
CA ALA A 2 -41.66 -45.44 -5.28
C ALA A 2 -41.45 -44.02 -5.86
N ALA A 3 -42.06 -43.69 -7.01
CA ALA A 3 -41.95 -42.35 -7.62
C ALA A 3 -42.60 -41.24 -6.78
N ASN A 4 -43.81 -41.48 -6.25
CA ASN A 4 -44.48 -40.51 -5.36
C ASN A 4 -43.76 -40.36 -4.02
N PHE A 5 -43.10 -41.41 -3.52
CA PHE A 5 -42.29 -41.35 -2.30
C PHE A 5 -40.97 -40.57 -2.52
N LEU A 6 -40.31 -40.76 -3.66
CA LEU A 6 -39.14 -39.97 -4.07
C LEU A 6 -39.50 -38.50 -4.30
N GLN A 7 -40.63 -38.22 -4.94
CA GLN A 7 -41.13 -36.85 -5.15
C GLN A 7 -41.57 -36.18 -3.84
N MET A 8 -42.11 -36.94 -2.89
CA MET A 8 -42.40 -36.46 -1.53
C MET A 8 -41.11 -36.16 -0.76
N LEU A 9 -40.07 -36.99 -0.89
CA LEU A 9 -38.74 -36.75 -0.29
C LEU A 9 -38.03 -35.53 -0.92
N GLU A 10 -38.14 -35.31 -2.23
CA GLU A 10 -37.63 -34.10 -2.91
C GLU A 10 -38.34 -32.81 -2.47
N ASN A 11 -39.59 -32.91 -2.03
CA ASN A 11 -40.38 -31.80 -1.50
C ASN A 11 -40.20 -31.58 0.01
N MET A 12 -39.55 -32.52 0.72
CA MET A 12 -39.20 -32.38 2.15
C MET A 12 -37.77 -31.89 2.39
N GLN A 13 -36.93 -31.79 1.35
CA GLN A 13 -35.63 -31.14 1.44
C GLN A 13 -35.83 -29.63 1.70
N PRO A 14 -35.13 -29.02 2.67
CA PRO A 14 -35.14 -27.57 2.81
C PRO A 14 -34.71 -26.94 1.47
N ARG A 15 -35.39 -25.88 1.00
CA ARG A 15 -35.05 -25.15 -0.23
C ARG A 15 -34.79 -23.68 0.07
N SER A 16 -34.10 -22.97 -0.82
CA SER A 16 -34.01 -21.51 -0.73
C SER A 16 -35.40 -20.90 -0.73
N LYS A 17 -35.55 -19.76 -0.04
CA LYS A 17 -36.76 -18.92 -0.15
C LYS A 17 -36.70 -17.98 -1.36
N ARG A 18 -35.57 -17.93 -2.06
CA ARG A 18 -35.31 -17.07 -3.22
C ARG A 18 -35.34 -17.89 -4.48
N THR A 19 -35.74 -17.29 -5.59
CA THR A 19 -35.64 -17.94 -6.91
C THR A 19 -34.18 -18.00 -7.35
N ILE A 20 -33.86 -18.91 -8.28
CA ILE A 20 -32.51 -18.98 -8.81
C ILE A 20 -32.13 -17.71 -9.58
N GLU A 21 -33.08 -17.08 -10.27
CA GLU A 21 -32.90 -15.77 -10.92
C GLU A 21 -32.54 -14.68 -9.91
N ASP A 22 -33.20 -14.67 -8.74
CA ASP A 22 -32.88 -13.73 -7.66
C ASP A 22 -31.46 -13.96 -7.13
N LEU A 23 -31.01 -15.21 -7.04
CA LEU A 23 -29.67 -15.56 -6.57
C LEU A 23 -28.60 -15.18 -7.60
N ILE A 24 -28.86 -15.33 -8.91
CA ILE A 24 -27.93 -14.99 -10.01
C ILE A 24 -27.76 -13.47 -10.18
N ASN A 25 -28.81 -12.71 -9.89
CA ASN A 25 -28.84 -11.25 -10.10
C ASN A 25 -28.46 -10.44 -8.87
N SER A 26 -28.20 -11.09 -7.74
CA SER A 26 -27.73 -10.41 -6.53
C SER A 26 -26.23 -10.64 -6.27
N ASP A 27 -25.62 -9.69 -5.54
CA ASP A 27 -24.21 -9.73 -5.14
C ASP A 27 -24.02 -9.90 -3.62
N ASP A 28 -25.10 -10.20 -2.90
CA ASP A 28 -25.09 -10.41 -1.46
C ASP A 28 -24.39 -11.72 -1.04
N GLN A 29 -23.95 -11.75 0.22
CA GLN A 29 -23.41 -12.94 0.84
C GLN A 29 -24.53 -13.97 1.04
N LEU A 30 -24.24 -15.22 0.70
CA LEU A 30 -25.17 -16.34 0.77
C LEU A 30 -24.79 -17.30 1.89
N ALA A 31 -25.80 -17.84 2.55
CA ALA A 31 -25.71 -18.80 3.65
C ALA A 31 -26.68 -19.96 3.44
N GLY A 32 -26.39 -21.13 4.01
CA GLY A 32 -27.33 -22.25 4.05
C GLY A 32 -27.88 -22.66 2.68
N MET A 33 -29.21 -22.77 2.57
CA MET A 33 -29.86 -23.30 1.36
C MET A 33 -29.69 -22.42 0.13
N ASP A 34 -29.65 -21.10 0.28
CA ASP A 34 -29.44 -20.16 -0.83
C ASP A 34 -28.07 -20.42 -1.49
N GLY A 35 -27.05 -20.69 -0.67
CA GLY A 35 -25.72 -21.02 -1.19
C GLY A 35 -25.63 -22.41 -1.81
N MET A 36 -26.31 -23.40 -1.24
CA MET A 36 -26.40 -24.74 -1.83
C MET A 36 -27.10 -24.73 -3.18
N GLU A 37 -28.20 -23.99 -3.31
CA GLU A 37 -29.00 -23.90 -4.52
C GLU A 37 -28.23 -23.23 -5.66
N LEU A 38 -27.55 -22.10 -5.37
CA LEU A 38 -26.71 -21.44 -6.37
C LEU A 38 -25.54 -22.35 -6.82
N ARG A 39 -24.85 -23.03 -5.89
CA ARG A 39 -23.75 -23.97 -6.24
C ARG A 39 -24.23 -25.15 -7.09
N GLY A 40 -25.37 -25.73 -6.75
CA GLY A 40 -25.95 -26.82 -7.53
C GLY A 40 -26.34 -26.37 -8.94
N TRP A 41 -26.91 -25.17 -9.06
CA TRP A 41 -27.27 -24.61 -10.36
C TRP A 41 -26.06 -24.28 -11.22
N THR A 42 -24.99 -23.68 -10.68
CA THR A 42 -23.78 -23.36 -11.46
C THR A 42 -23.08 -24.63 -11.96
N GLN A 43 -23.10 -25.71 -11.17
CA GLN A 43 -22.58 -27.01 -11.59
C GLN A 43 -23.38 -27.60 -12.77
N ALA A 44 -24.71 -27.43 -12.77
CA ALA A 44 -25.58 -27.90 -13.85
C ALA A 44 -25.53 -27.01 -15.12
N ASN A 45 -25.09 -25.75 -14.99
CA ASN A 45 -25.12 -24.75 -16.06
C ASN A 45 -23.74 -24.10 -16.31
N PRO A 46 -22.68 -24.87 -16.60
CA PRO A 46 -21.35 -24.31 -16.83
C PRO A 46 -21.32 -23.47 -18.10
N THR A 47 -20.40 -22.49 -18.15
CA THR A 47 -20.06 -21.78 -19.38
C THR A 47 -19.34 -22.74 -20.32
N ALA A 48 -19.86 -22.91 -21.53
CA ALA A 48 -19.29 -23.75 -22.57
C ALA A 48 -18.74 -22.86 -23.69
N PRO A 49 -17.41 -22.81 -23.90
CA PRO A 49 -16.80 -21.90 -24.86
C PRO A 49 -17.45 -21.89 -26.26
N SER A 50 -17.67 -23.07 -26.84
CA SER A 50 -18.28 -23.21 -28.17
C SER A 50 -19.74 -22.73 -28.26
N ARG A 51 -20.47 -22.74 -27.13
CA ARG A 51 -21.86 -22.28 -27.02
C ARG A 51 -21.95 -20.78 -26.73
N ASP A 52 -21.09 -20.27 -25.83
CA ASP A 52 -21.32 -18.99 -25.17
C ASP A 52 -20.42 -17.84 -25.68
N LEU A 53 -19.26 -18.12 -26.26
CA LEU A 53 -18.33 -17.10 -26.76
C LEU A 53 -18.73 -16.65 -28.18
N LYS A 54 -19.84 -15.95 -28.32
CA LYS A 54 -20.40 -15.55 -29.63
C LYS A 54 -20.04 -14.14 -30.07
N ASP A 55 -19.62 -13.27 -29.16
CA ASP A 55 -19.15 -11.92 -29.49
C ASP A 55 -17.74 -11.96 -30.10
N PRO A 56 -17.28 -10.86 -30.74
CA PRO A 56 -15.96 -10.82 -31.39
C PRO A 56 -14.80 -11.19 -30.48
N VAL A 57 -14.78 -10.74 -29.22
CA VAL A 57 -13.72 -11.09 -28.27
C VAL A 57 -13.77 -12.58 -27.95
N GLY A 58 -14.97 -13.11 -27.68
CA GLY A 58 -15.16 -14.55 -27.48
C GLY A 58 -14.67 -15.39 -28.66
N GLN A 59 -14.92 -14.96 -29.90
CA GLN A 59 -14.47 -15.66 -31.10
C GLN A 59 -12.93 -15.68 -31.22
N THR A 60 -12.23 -14.62 -30.81
CA THR A 60 -10.75 -14.62 -30.79
C THR A 60 -10.19 -15.61 -29.77
N LEU A 61 -10.84 -15.78 -28.61
CA LEU A 61 -10.46 -16.79 -27.62
C LEU A 61 -10.70 -18.21 -28.14
N LEU A 62 -11.79 -18.44 -28.86
CA LEU A 62 -12.04 -19.73 -29.53
C LEU A 62 -11.00 -20.02 -30.61
N ALA A 63 -10.61 -19.02 -31.40
CA ALA A 63 -9.55 -19.15 -32.39
C ALA A 63 -8.21 -19.52 -31.73
N ALA A 64 -7.87 -18.89 -30.60
CA ALA A 64 -6.70 -19.24 -29.81
C ALA A 64 -6.72 -20.70 -29.34
N PHE A 65 -7.87 -21.22 -28.89
CA PHE A 65 -7.99 -22.63 -28.51
C PHE A 65 -7.73 -23.58 -29.70
N ASN A 66 -8.03 -23.13 -30.92
CA ASN A 66 -7.74 -23.84 -32.16
C ASN A 66 -6.32 -23.60 -32.71
N GLY A 67 -5.51 -22.75 -32.08
CA GLY A 67 -4.09 -22.53 -32.43
C GLY A 67 -3.74 -21.13 -32.95
N GLU A 68 -4.71 -20.22 -33.03
CA GLU A 68 -4.48 -18.82 -33.44
C GLU A 68 -4.25 -17.92 -32.22
N PHE A 69 -3.10 -18.09 -31.55
CA PHE A 69 -2.85 -17.45 -30.25
C PHE A 69 -2.73 -15.93 -30.28
N ASP A 70 -2.35 -15.37 -31.43
CA ASP A 70 -2.24 -13.91 -31.62
C ASP A 70 -3.60 -13.24 -31.88
N ALA A 71 -4.69 -14.01 -32.08
CA ALA A 71 -5.97 -13.47 -32.51
C ALA A 71 -6.54 -12.41 -31.55
N LEU A 72 -6.44 -12.64 -30.23
CA LEU A 72 -6.94 -11.70 -29.22
C LEU A 72 -6.09 -10.42 -29.19
N GLN A 73 -4.77 -10.56 -29.19
CA GLN A 73 -3.85 -9.42 -29.18
C GLN A 73 -4.03 -8.58 -30.44
N ASN A 74 -4.09 -9.20 -31.61
CA ASN A 74 -4.34 -8.52 -32.88
C ASN A 74 -5.68 -7.77 -32.88
N TYR A 75 -6.73 -8.37 -32.31
CA TYR A 75 -8.02 -7.71 -32.15
C TYR A 75 -7.91 -6.47 -31.24
N CYS A 76 -7.26 -6.59 -30.08
CA CYS A 76 -7.07 -5.48 -29.15
C CYS A 76 -6.28 -4.33 -29.78
N GLU A 77 -5.14 -4.62 -30.42
CA GLU A 77 -4.30 -3.60 -31.06
C GLU A 77 -5.00 -2.93 -32.26
N MET A 78 -5.78 -3.70 -33.02
CA MET A 78 -6.64 -3.14 -34.07
C MET A 78 -7.67 -2.16 -33.49
N MET A 79 -8.34 -2.52 -32.39
CA MET A 79 -9.33 -1.67 -31.73
C MET A 79 -8.69 -0.40 -31.15
N ILE A 80 -7.53 -0.52 -30.50
CA ILE A 80 -6.76 0.63 -29.98
C ILE A 80 -6.44 1.60 -31.12
N LYS A 81 -5.97 1.08 -32.25
CA LYS A 81 -5.66 1.90 -33.43
C LYS A 81 -6.89 2.59 -34.01
N GLN A 82 -8.03 1.90 -34.09
CA GLN A 82 -9.29 2.48 -34.57
C GLN A 82 -9.81 3.60 -33.67
N LEU A 83 -9.53 3.51 -32.35
CA LEU A 83 -9.93 4.49 -31.35
C LEU A 83 -8.95 5.67 -31.20
N GLY A 84 -7.88 5.73 -31.99
CA GLY A 84 -6.94 6.86 -32.02
C GLY A 84 -5.53 6.55 -31.52
N GLY A 85 -5.29 5.37 -30.95
CA GLY A 85 -3.95 4.88 -30.60
C GLY A 85 -3.29 5.54 -29.37
N ASP A 86 -4.04 6.33 -28.59
CA ASP A 86 -3.57 6.95 -27.36
C ASP A 86 -3.89 6.08 -26.11
N GLU A 87 -3.48 6.55 -24.92
CA GLU A 87 -3.75 5.80 -23.68
C GLU A 87 -5.26 5.75 -23.35
N ASN A 88 -6.07 6.70 -23.83
CA ASN A 88 -7.52 6.66 -23.65
C ASN A 88 -8.16 5.53 -24.49
N ALA A 89 -7.68 5.32 -25.72
CA ALA A 89 -8.06 4.18 -26.55
C ALA A 89 -7.67 2.87 -25.87
N ARG A 90 -6.45 2.79 -25.31
CA ARG A 90 -5.96 1.62 -24.56
C ARG A 90 -6.81 1.33 -23.31
N GLU A 91 -7.16 2.36 -22.54
CA GLU A 91 -8.06 2.27 -21.39
C GLU A 91 -9.47 1.78 -21.81
N THR A 92 -10.00 2.26 -22.93
CA THR A 92 -11.32 1.84 -23.42
C THR A 92 -11.35 0.35 -23.74
N VAL A 93 -10.32 -0.16 -24.45
CA VAL A 93 -10.20 -1.60 -24.75
C VAL A 93 -9.97 -2.42 -23.48
N ARG A 94 -9.15 -1.93 -22.55
CA ARG A 94 -8.94 -2.53 -21.21
C ARG A 94 -10.25 -2.72 -20.46
N GLN A 95 -11.10 -1.69 -20.44
CA GLN A 95 -12.42 -1.74 -19.78
C GLN A 95 -13.39 -2.68 -20.51
N ASP A 96 -13.40 -2.71 -21.85
CA ASP A 96 -14.24 -3.66 -22.59
C ASP A 96 -13.86 -5.11 -22.29
N MET A 97 -12.56 -5.43 -22.26
CA MET A 97 -12.05 -6.76 -21.88
C MET A 97 -12.45 -7.14 -20.46
N TYR A 98 -12.32 -6.20 -19.52
CA TYR A 98 -12.71 -6.41 -18.13
C TYR A 98 -14.22 -6.61 -17.96
N ALA A 99 -15.04 -5.95 -18.78
CA ALA A 99 -16.50 -6.02 -18.70
C ALA A 99 -17.08 -7.33 -19.25
N LYS A 100 -16.35 -8.09 -20.09
CA LYS A 100 -16.87 -9.32 -20.69
C LYS A 100 -17.24 -10.37 -19.65
N ARG A 101 -18.45 -10.91 -19.78
CA ARG A 101 -19.00 -11.99 -18.94
C ARG A 101 -19.70 -12.97 -19.86
N TRP A 102 -19.23 -14.22 -19.89
CA TRP A 102 -19.76 -15.25 -20.79
C TRP A 102 -20.58 -16.30 -20.06
N GLY A 103 -21.60 -16.80 -20.76
CA GLY A 103 -22.41 -17.93 -20.32
C GLY A 103 -23.28 -17.67 -19.08
N PRO A 104 -23.99 -18.71 -18.60
CA PRO A 104 -24.96 -18.58 -17.51
C PRO A 104 -24.33 -18.12 -16.19
N VAL A 105 -23.06 -18.47 -15.96
CA VAL A 105 -22.35 -18.15 -14.70
C VAL A 105 -21.55 -16.84 -14.78
N LYS A 106 -21.75 -16.03 -15.84
CA LYS A 106 -21.07 -14.74 -16.02
C LYS A 106 -19.54 -14.89 -15.90
N THR A 107 -18.93 -15.82 -16.63
CA THR A 107 -17.49 -16.11 -16.53
C THR A 107 -16.64 -14.95 -17.05
N PRO A 108 -15.68 -14.40 -16.27
CA PRO A 108 -14.75 -13.36 -16.74
C PRO A 108 -13.64 -13.94 -17.63
N VAL A 109 -12.93 -13.07 -18.37
CA VAL A 109 -11.92 -13.44 -19.39
C VAL A 109 -10.84 -14.40 -18.89
N TYR A 110 -10.25 -14.13 -17.74
CA TYR A 110 -9.22 -15.01 -17.18
C TYR A 110 -9.78 -16.38 -16.78
N ALA A 111 -11.04 -16.44 -16.30
CA ALA A 111 -11.65 -17.71 -15.91
C ALA A 111 -12.06 -18.58 -17.12
N ILE A 112 -12.17 -17.99 -18.32
CA ILE A 112 -12.31 -18.75 -19.57
C ILE A 112 -11.00 -19.43 -20.00
N LEU A 113 -9.86 -18.78 -19.78
CA LEU A 113 -8.53 -19.30 -20.13
C LEU A 113 -8.08 -20.44 -19.20
N LEU A 114 -8.53 -20.43 -17.94
CA LEU A 114 -8.12 -21.40 -16.93
C LEU A 114 -8.46 -22.87 -17.30
N PRO A 115 -9.70 -23.23 -17.71
CA PRO A 115 -9.99 -24.58 -18.20
C PRO A 115 -9.19 -24.95 -19.46
N ALA A 116 -8.90 -23.99 -20.35
CA ALA A 116 -8.15 -24.25 -21.57
C ALA A 116 -6.70 -24.69 -21.26
N LEU A 117 -6.05 -24.08 -20.27
CA LEU A 117 -4.73 -24.50 -19.78
C LEU A 117 -4.71 -25.94 -19.26
N HIS A 118 -5.82 -26.41 -18.72
CA HIS A 118 -5.97 -27.79 -18.28
C HIS A 118 -6.24 -28.76 -19.44
N MET A 119 -7.12 -28.39 -20.37
CA MET A 119 -7.51 -29.25 -21.50
C MET A 119 -6.44 -29.32 -22.61
N LEU A 120 -5.61 -28.29 -22.74
CA LEU A 120 -4.62 -28.13 -23.81
C LEU A 120 -3.21 -27.96 -23.24
N PRO A 121 -2.66 -28.94 -22.50
CA PRO A 121 -1.36 -28.80 -21.83
C PRO A 121 -0.19 -28.59 -22.80
N ALA A 122 -0.29 -29.10 -24.04
CA ALA A 122 0.71 -28.90 -25.09
C ALA A 122 0.77 -27.45 -25.61
N LYS A 123 -0.24 -26.63 -25.30
CA LYS A 123 -0.38 -25.23 -25.74
C LYS A 123 -0.23 -24.25 -24.56
N LYS A 124 0.38 -24.70 -23.46
CA LYS A 124 0.40 -23.99 -22.18
C LYS A 124 1.10 -22.63 -22.32
N GLU A 125 2.28 -22.59 -22.92
CA GLU A 125 3.08 -21.36 -23.03
C GLU A 125 2.36 -20.30 -23.86
N GLU A 126 1.72 -20.70 -24.96
CA GLU A 126 0.97 -19.79 -25.82
C GLU A 126 -0.29 -19.26 -25.13
N LEU A 127 -1.01 -20.12 -24.39
CA LEU A 127 -2.15 -19.70 -23.58
C LEU A 127 -1.73 -18.77 -22.44
N LEU A 128 -0.59 -19.02 -21.78
CA LEU A 128 -0.02 -18.10 -20.80
C LEU A 128 0.44 -16.78 -21.43
N GLY A 129 0.86 -16.80 -22.71
CA GLY A 129 1.14 -15.60 -23.49
C GLY A 129 -0.06 -14.66 -23.58
N ILE A 130 -1.26 -15.22 -23.84
CA ILE A 130 -2.51 -14.45 -23.85
C ILE A 130 -2.79 -13.83 -22.47
N VAL A 131 -2.55 -14.59 -21.40
CA VAL A 131 -2.75 -14.11 -20.02
C VAL A 131 -1.78 -12.97 -19.70
N LYS A 132 -0.49 -13.10 -20.06
CA LYS A 132 0.53 -12.07 -19.87
C LYS A 132 0.18 -10.80 -20.65
N TYR A 133 -0.26 -10.92 -21.90
CA TYR A 133 -0.71 -9.77 -22.69
C TYR A 133 -1.87 -9.05 -22.00
N LEU A 134 -2.91 -9.77 -21.60
CA LEU A 134 -4.06 -9.17 -20.91
C LEU A 134 -3.66 -8.51 -19.58
N ALA A 135 -2.88 -9.20 -18.77
CA ALA A 135 -2.59 -8.83 -17.39
C ALA A 135 -1.48 -7.78 -17.25
N ASN A 136 -0.40 -7.90 -18.04
CA ASN A 136 0.80 -7.08 -17.90
C ASN A 136 0.84 -5.96 -18.94
N ASP A 137 0.52 -6.28 -20.20
CA ASP A 137 0.64 -5.30 -21.29
C ASP A 137 -0.60 -4.42 -21.38
N LEU A 138 -1.78 -5.03 -21.55
CA LEU A 138 -3.05 -4.32 -21.62
C LEU A 138 -3.55 -3.87 -20.24
N LYS A 139 -3.05 -4.49 -19.16
CA LYS A 139 -3.38 -4.18 -17.75
C LYS A 139 -4.87 -4.34 -17.43
N VAL A 140 -5.51 -5.38 -17.98
CA VAL A 140 -6.91 -5.73 -17.69
C VAL A 140 -7.00 -6.23 -16.24
N PRO A 141 -7.86 -5.63 -15.39
CA PRO A 141 -8.01 -6.05 -14.00
C PRO A 141 -8.36 -7.54 -13.85
N VAL A 142 -7.71 -8.20 -12.91
CA VAL A 142 -7.78 -9.66 -12.69
C VAL A 142 -8.81 -10.07 -11.62
N ASP A 143 -9.52 -9.11 -11.05
CA ASP A 143 -10.48 -9.27 -9.95
C ASP A 143 -11.92 -9.51 -10.43
N GLY A 144 -12.11 -9.75 -11.73
CA GLY A 144 -13.40 -10.12 -12.30
C GLY A 144 -13.98 -11.37 -11.62
N LYS A 145 -15.26 -11.30 -11.25
CA LYS A 145 -15.98 -12.36 -10.52
C LYS A 145 -17.05 -13.03 -11.37
N ASP A 146 -17.23 -14.32 -11.14
CA ASP A 146 -18.39 -15.08 -11.60
C ASP A 146 -19.60 -14.91 -10.66
N VAL A 147 -20.72 -15.57 -10.97
CA VAL A 147 -21.94 -15.54 -10.12
C VAL A 147 -21.75 -16.08 -8.70
N LEU A 148 -20.69 -16.88 -8.45
CA LEU A 148 -20.33 -17.36 -7.11
C LEU A 148 -19.51 -16.33 -6.34
N GLY A 149 -19.10 -15.24 -6.99
CA GLY A 149 -18.22 -14.21 -6.43
C GLY A 149 -16.74 -14.59 -6.43
N SER A 150 -16.37 -15.66 -7.13
CA SER A 150 -15.01 -16.18 -7.23
C SER A 150 -14.28 -15.58 -8.43
N THR A 151 -12.98 -15.32 -8.26
CA THR A 151 -12.10 -14.80 -9.33
C THR A 151 -11.38 -15.93 -10.05
N ALA A 152 -10.75 -15.64 -11.19
CA ALA A 152 -9.89 -16.62 -11.86
C ALA A 152 -8.73 -17.09 -10.98
N LEU A 153 -8.14 -16.19 -10.17
CA LEU A 153 -7.11 -16.55 -9.19
C LEU A 153 -7.66 -17.48 -8.11
N PHE A 154 -8.90 -17.25 -7.64
CA PHE A 154 -9.54 -18.15 -6.68
C PHE A 154 -9.57 -19.58 -7.22
N TRP A 155 -10.05 -19.74 -8.46
CA TRP A 155 -10.18 -21.05 -9.09
C TRP A 155 -8.85 -21.71 -9.45
N ALA A 156 -7.84 -20.92 -9.81
CA ALA A 156 -6.52 -21.43 -10.20
C ALA A 156 -5.74 -22.04 -9.04
N ILE A 157 -6.10 -21.68 -7.80
CA ILE A 157 -5.44 -22.19 -6.59
C ILE A 157 -6.31 -23.13 -5.75
N SER A 158 -7.65 -23.01 -5.84
CA SER A 158 -8.56 -24.02 -5.29
C SER A 158 -8.34 -25.33 -6.04
N THR A 159 -7.97 -26.42 -5.36
CA THR A 159 -7.41 -27.60 -6.01
C THR A 159 -8.36 -28.46 -6.85
N LYS A 160 -9.53 -27.92 -7.22
CA LYS A 160 -10.56 -28.54 -8.05
C LYS A 160 -11.05 -27.57 -9.13
N PRO A 161 -11.16 -27.96 -10.41
CA PRO A 161 -10.40 -29.00 -11.12
C PRO A 161 -9.05 -28.52 -11.69
N TYR A 162 -8.75 -27.22 -11.61
CA TYR A 162 -7.77 -26.57 -12.50
C TYR A 162 -6.60 -25.91 -11.76
N VAL A 163 -5.88 -26.65 -10.90
CA VAL A 163 -4.66 -26.11 -10.30
C VAL A 163 -3.67 -25.72 -11.39
N GLN A 164 -3.39 -24.43 -11.51
CA GLN A 164 -2.46 -23.86 -12.50
C GLN A 164 -1.56 -22.83 -11.80
N PRO A 165 -0.43 -23.25 -11.19
CA PRO A 165 0.42 -22.37 -10.39
C PRO A 165 1.01 -21.21 -11.18
N GLU A 166 1.48 -21.42 -12.42
CA GLU A 166 2.06 -20.32 -13.22
C GLU A 166 1.00 -19.30 -13.62
N PHE A 167 -0.22 -19.76 -13.93
CA PHE A 167 -1.35 -18.88 -14.20
C PHE A 167 -1.75 -18.10 -12.94
N ALA A 168 -1.84 -18.77 -11.80
CA ALA A 168 -2.12 -18.14 -10.51
C ALA A 168 -1.06 -17.08 -10.17
N GLN A 169 0.22 -17.37 -10.44
CA GLN A 169 1.31 -16.42 -10.23
C GLN A 169 1.12 -15.18 -11.11
N ILE A 170 0.86 -15.33 -12.42
CA ILE A 170 0.63 -14.17 -13.31
C ILE A 170 -0.54 -13.31 -12.83
N LEU A 171 -1.66 -13.94 -12.41
CA LEU A 171 -2.80 -13.18 -11.91
C LEU A 171 -2.50 -12.50 -10.57
N PHE A 172 -1.82 -13.18 -9.65
CA PHE A 172 -1.37 -12.58 -8.39
C PHE A 172 -0.42 -11.41 -8.65
N ASP A 173 0.44 -11.55 -9.63
CA ASP A 173 1.43 -10.58 -10.02
C ASP A 173 0.82 -9.32 -10.67
N ALA A 174 -0.34 -9.47 -11.30
CA ALA A 174 -1.02 -8.39 -12.04
C ALA A 174 -2.09 -7.64 -11.24
N GLY A 175 -2.47 -8.10 -10.06
CA GLY A 175 -3.55 -7.45 -9.30
C GLY A 175 -4.32 -8.38 -8.37
N GLY A 176 -4.10 -9.69 -8.40
CA GLY A 176 -4.99 -10.65 -7.77
C GLY A 176 -4.73 -10.77 -6.26
N SER A 177 -5.80 -10.87 -5.47
CA SER A 177 -5.68 -11.26 -4.06
C SER A 177 -6.13 -12.67 -3.79
N VAL A 178 -5.25 -13.40 -3.12
CA VAL A 178 -5.54 -14.71 -2.52
C VAL A 178 -6.61 -14.63 -1.44
N ASN A 179 -6.80 -13.46 -0.81
CA ASN A 179 -7.80 -13.24 0.24
C ASN A 179 -9.16 -12.82 -0.32
N THR A 180 -9.37 -12.88 -1.64
CA THR A 180 -10.68 -12.58 -2.23
C THR A 180 -11.70 -13.60 -1.76
N LYS A 181 -12.73 -13.11 -1.08
CA LYS A 181 -13.85 -13.93 -0.63
C LYS A 181 -14.91 -14.06 -1.71
N ASN A 182 -15.42 -15.27 -1.87
CA ASN A 182 -16.59 -15.55 -2.70
C ASN A 182 -17.88 -15.20 -1.93
N ARG A 183 -19.05 -15.44 -2.52
CA ARG A 183 -20.35 -15.14 -1.90
C ARG A 183 -20.66 -15.98 -0.67
N PHE A 184 -19.89 -17.03 -0.41
CA PHE A 184 -19.99 -17.86 0.80
C PHE A 184 -19.01 -17.44 1.89
N ASN A 185 -18.39 -16.26 1.73
CA ASN A 185 -17.35 -15.73 2.60
C ASN A 185 -16.11 -16.64 2.72
N ALA A 186 -15.96 -17.60 1.81
CA ALA A 186 -14.85 -18.53 1.75
C ALA A 186 -13.69 -17.94 0.94
N THR A 187 -12.47 -18.26 1.35
CA THR A 187 -11.25 -18.01 0.57
C THR A 187 -10.89 -19.27 -0.23
N PRO A 188 -9.98 -19.17 -1.22
CA PRO A 188 -9.53 -20.35 -1.96
C PRO A 188 -8.92 -21.42 -1.05
N ALA A 189 -8.30 -21.01 0.07
CA ALA A 189 -7.74 -21.93 1.05
C ALA A 189 -8.79 -22.77 1.79
N SER A 190 -10.03 -22.27 1.92
CA SER A 190 -11.14 -23.10 2.40
C SER A 190 -11.37 -24.29 1.48
N GLU A 191 -11.28 -24.11 0.16
CA GLU A 191 -11.40 -25.20 -0.82
C GLU A 191 -10.17 -26.13 -0.79
N ILE A 192 -8.96 -25.57 -0.71
CA ILE A 192 -7.71 -26.36 -0.62
C ILE A 192 -7.75 -27.29 0.61
N ALA A 193 -8.21 -26.77 1.75
CA ALA A 193 -8.32 -27.51 3.01
C ALA A 193 -9.39 -28.63 2.95
N GLN A 194 -10.40 -28.50 2.08
CA GLN A 194 -11.52 -29.44 1.95
C GLN A 194 -11.40 -30.38 0.74
N ALA A 195 -10.39 -30.21 -0.11
CA ALA A 195 -10.32 -30.91 -1.39
C ALA A 195 -9.75 -32.34 -1.31
N ASP A 196 -10.56 -33.25 -1.85
CA ASP A 196 -10.36 -34.67 -2.19
C ASP A 196 -9.56 -35.53 -1.19
N LEU A 197 -10.30 -36.16 -0.27
CA LEU A 197 -9.78 -37.07 0.75
C LEU A 197 -9.47 -38.48 0.25
N HIS A 198 -9.67 -38.75 -1.05
CA HIS A 198 -9.57 -40.08 -1.62
C HIS A 198 -8.39 -40.25 -2.59
N GLY A 199 -7.52 -39.24 -2.73
CA GLY A 199 -6.39 -39.22 -3.67
C GLY A 199 -5.10 -38.56 -3.13
N ASP A 200 -4.20 -38.19 -4.06
CA ASP A 200 -2.93 -37.51 -3.77
C ASP A 200 -3.17 -36.05 -3.33
N THR A 201 -2.76 -35.73 -2.11
CA THR A 201 -2.94 -34.40 -1.49
C THR A 201 -1.70 -33.51 -1.60
N THR A 202 -0.65 -33.96 -2.31
CA THR A 202 0.62 -33.20 -2.47
C THR A 202 0.37 -31.82 -3.08
N LYS A 203 -0.50 -31.73 -4.09
CA LYS A 203 -0.87 -30.44 -4.71
C LYS A 203 -1.62 -29.53 -3.75
N ASN A 204 -2.47 -30.06 -2.88
CA ASN A 204 -3.17 -29.26 -1.87
C ASN A 204 -2.20 -28.66 -0.87
N VAL A 205 -1.24 -29.46 -0.39
CA VAL A 205 -0.19 -28.99 0.52
C VAL A 205 0.65 -27.91 -0.16
N GLN A 206 1.05 -28.12 -1.42
CA GLN A 206 1.79 -27.14 -2.22
C GLN A 206 1.02 -25.83 -2.38
N MET A 207 -0.26 -25.89 -2.75
CA MET A 207 -1.07 -24.69 -2.95
C MET A 207 -1.44 -24.00 -1.63
N MET A 208 -1.60 -24.74 -0.53
CA MET A 208 -1.77 -24.14 0.81
C MET A 208 -0.50 -23.40 1.23
N LYS A 209 0.67 -23.99 0.97
CA LYS A 209 1.96 -23.34 1.20
C LYS A 209 2.09 -22.06 0.37
N TRP A 210 1.82 -22.15 -0.93
CA TRP A 210 1.81 -20.99 -1.83
C TRP A 210 0.83 -19.91 -1.33
N TYR A 211 -0.39 -20.26 -0.95
CA TYR A 211 -1.39 -19.33 -0.42
C TYR A 211 -0.88 -18.55 0.80
N ILE A 212 -0.24 -19.23 1.75
CA ILE A 212 0.33 -18.60 2.96
C ILE A 212 1.51 -17.68 2.61
N GLU A 213 2.42 -18.14 1.75
CA GLU A 213 3.57 -17.34 1.27
C GLU A 213 3.12 -16.05 0.57
N HIS A 214 1.94 -16.08 -0.03
CA HIS A 214 1.29 -14.97 -0.74
C HIS A 214 0.35 -14.13 0.15
N GLY A 215 0.42 -14.30 1.48
CA GLY A 215 -0.29 -13.46 2.45
C GLY A 215 -1.73 -13.91 2.74
N GLY A 216 -2.02 -15.18 2.50
CA GLY A 216 -3.31 -15.79 2.73
C GLY A 216 -3.78 -15.78 4.19
N ASP A 217 -5.03 -15.38 4.41
CA ASP A 217 -5.72 -15.39 5.70
C ASP A 217 -6.25 -16.80 6.01
N ILE A 218 -5.94 -17.30 7.20
CA ILE A 218 -6.38 -18.61 7.68
C ILE A 218 -7.31 -18.56 8.91
N GLU A 219 -7.49 -17.37 9.50
CA GLU A 219 -8.20 -17.19 10.76
C GLU A 219 -9.67 -16.79 10.55
N ASN A 220 -9.96 -16.10 9.46
CA ASN A 220 -11.33 -15.68 9.15
C ASN A 220 -12.29 -16.85 8.93
N LYS A 221 -13.50 -16.69 9.46
CA LYS A 221 -14.59 -17.65 9.31
C LYS A 221 -15.41 -17.34 8.06
N ASP A 222 -15.79 -18.40 7.34
CA ASP A 222 -16.79 -18.35 6.27
C ASP A 222 -18.21 -18.22 6.84
N THR A 223 -19.23 -18.23 5.97
CA THR A 223 -20.63 -18.05 6.39
C THR A 223 -21.14 -19.21 7.25
N ASP A 224 -20.49 -20.37 7.19
CA ASP A 224 -20.82 -21.55 8.00
C ASP A 224 -20.02 -21.58 9.33
N GLY A 225 -19.24 -20.53 9.61
CA GLY A 225 -18.48 -20.36 10.85
C GLY A 225 -17.14 -21.11 10.84
N MET A 226 -16.70 -21.63 9.70
CA MET A 226 -15.46 -22.38 9.55
C MET A 226 -14.32 -21.48 9.07
N SER A 227 -13.18 -21.50 9.76
CA SER A 227 -11.94 -20.90 9.26
C SER A 227 -11.06 -21.94 8.61
N VAL A 228 -10.12 -21.51 7.74
CA VAL A 228 -9.13 -22.42 7.13
C VAL A 228 -8.39 -23.20 8.21
N LYS A 229 -8.02 -22.54 9.32
CA LYS A 229 -7.38 -23.19 10.46
C LYS A 229 -8.25 -24.29 11.09
N ILE A 230 -9.55 -24.03 11.27
CA ILE A 230 -10.49 -25.04 11.78
C ILE A 230 -10.57 -26.21 10.79
N LEU A 231 -10.72 -25.92 9.50
CA LEU A 231 -10.80 -26.93 8.45
C LEU A 231 -9.53 -27.79 8.39
N VAL A 232 -8.34 -27.18 8.44
CA VAL A 232 -7.07 -27.90 8.45
C VAL A 232 -6.89 -28.73 9.72
N GLU A 233 -7.28 -28.23 10.89
CA GLU A 233 -7.19 -29.01 12.14
C GLU A 233 -8.15 -30.21 12.13
N MET A 234 -9.37 -30.05 11.60
CA MET A 234 -10.30 -31.18 11.37
C MET A 234 -9.69 -32.25 10.45
N MET A 235 -8.80 -31.84 9.54
CA MET A 235 -8.22 -32.68 8.49
C MET A 235 -6.82 -33.19 8.83
N LYS A 236 -6.25 -32.78 9.95
CA LYS A 236 -4.88 -33.08 10.39
C LYS A 236 -4.52 -34.57 10.42
N LYS A 237 -5.48 -35.43 10.77
CA LYS A 237 -5.26 -36.90 10.75
C LYS A 237 -5.12 -37.47 9.34
N LYS A 238 -5.71 -36.81 8.34
CA LYS A 238 -5.71 -37.25 6.94
C LYS A 238 -4.61 -36.56 6.12
N VAL A 239 -4.32 -35.29 6.40
CA VAL A 239 -3.29 -34.50 5.70
C VAL A 239 -2.39 -33.78 6.70
N PRO A 240 -1.48 -34.49 7.41
CA PRO A 240 -0.68 -33.91 8.48
C PRO A 240 0.23 -32.78 8.01
N GLN A 241 0.78 -32.89 6.79
CA GLN A 241 1.65 -31.84 6.19
C GLN A 241 0.93 -30.50 6.02
N MET A 242 -0.39 -30.49 5.81
CA MET A 242 -1.16 -29.26 5.71
C MET A 242 -1.21 -28.52 7.06
N ALA A 243 -1.28 -29.25 8.17
CA ALA A 243 -1.23 -28.68 9.52
C ALA A 243 0.16 -28.11 9.84
N GLU A 244 1.23 -28.73 9.35
CA GLU A 244 2.59 -28.20 9.48
C GLU A 244 2.77 -26.89 8.72
N VAL A 245 2.21 -26.81 7.50
CA VAL A 245 2.26 -25.62 6.65
C VAL A 245 1.60 -24.41 7.33
N ILE A 246 0.45 -24.58 8.00
CA ILE A 246 -0.21 -23.47 8.72
C ILE A 246 0.41 -23.16 10.10
N GLN A 247 1.22 -24.05 10.67
CA GLN A 247 1.93 -23.84 11.94
C GLN A 247 3.23 -23.06 11.77
N LYS A 248 3.91 -23.25 10.64
CA LYS A 248 5.04 -22.41 10.24
C LYS A 248 4.50 -20.99 9.97
N ARG A 249 4.61 -20.10 10.95
CA ARG A 249 4.41 -18.65 10.74
C ARG A 249 5.23 -18.23 9.52
N ARG A 250 4.62 -17.42 8.63
CA ARG A 250 5.18 -16.83 7.39
C ARG A 250 6.55 -17.44 7.01
N GLY A 251 6.52 -18.59 6.34
CA GLY A 251 7.73 -19.29 5.93
C GLY A 251 8.63 -18.42 5.06
N GLU A 252 9.93 -18.54 5.32
CA GLU A 252 11.07 -18.00 4.57
C GLU A 252 10.82 -18.01 3.05
N ARG A 253 10.81 -16.82 2.43
CA ARG A 253 10.87 -16.72 0.96
C ARG A 253 12.30 -17.01 0.52
N LYS A 254 12.47 -17.81 -0.53
CA LYS A 254 13.71 -17.80 -1.30
C LYS A 254 13.76 -16.53 -2.14
N GLU A 255 14.89 -15.86 -2.12
CA GLU A 255 15.18 -14.71 -2.96
C GLU A 255 15.05 -15.05 -4.45
N GLY A 256 14.52 -14.11 -5.25
CA GLY A 256 14.52 -14.20 -6.71
C GLY A 256 13.17 -14.25 -7.44
N ASP A 257 12.04 -14.58 -6.78
CA ASP A 257 10.75 -14.79 -7.49
C ASP A 257 9.69 -13.71 -7.24
N CYS A 258 9.98 -12.44 -7.56
CA CYS A 258 8.93 -11.42 -7.68
C CYS A 258 9.16 -10.56 -8.91
N THR A 259 8.54 -10.91 -10.04
CA THR A 259 8.61 -10.10 -11.27
C THR A 259 7.44 -9.14 -11.46
N THR A 260 6.38 -9.19 -10.64
CA THR A 260 5.26 -8.25 -10.79
C THR A 260 4.42 -8.21 -9.50
N CYS A 261 4.29 -7.08 -8.81
CA CYS A 261 3.78 -7.01 -7.42
C CYS A 261 2.30 -6.58 -7.27
N GLY A 262 1.44 -6.88 -8.23
CA GLY A 262 0.04 -6.47 -8.27
C GLY A 262 -0.85 -7.12 -7.21
N ARG A 263 -0.89 -6.62 -5.97
CA ARG A 263 -1.94 -7.03 -5.03
C ARG A 263 -3.19 -6.15 -5.20
N SER A 264 -4.36 -6.77 -5.38
CA SER A 264 -5.68 -6.21 -5.02
C SER A 264 -6.48 -7.26 -4.26
N PRO A 265 -6.58 -7.18 -2.93
CA PRO A 265 -7.86 -7.40 -2.26
C PRO A 265 -8.79 -6.28 -2.74
N LYS A 266 -10.07 -6.27 -2.38
CA LYS A 266 -10.86 -5.02 -2.41
C LYS A 266 -10.25 -4.00 -1.41
N VAL A 267 -9.04 -3.53 -1.68
CA VAL A 267 -8.39 -2.39 -1.06
C VAL A 267 -8.92 -1.22 -1.85
N MET A 268 -9.62 -0.34 -1.15
CA MET A 268 -10.18 0.89 -1.69
C MET A 268 -9.06 1.66 -2.42
N ARG A 269 -9.00 1.57 -3.75
CA ARG A 269 -8.07 2.38 -4.53
C ARG A 269 -8.63 3.79 -4.61
N LEU A 270 -8.04 4.70 -3.85
CA LEU A 270 -8.40 6.10 -3.94
C LEU A 270 -7.93 6.66 -5.29
N ASN A 271 -8.79 7.44 -5.93
CA ASN A 271 -8.34 8.30 -7.02
C ASN A 271 -7.54 9.44 -6.39
N PRO A 272 -6.23 9.60 -6.66
CA PRO A 272 -5.44 10.66 -6.05
C PRO A 272 -5.92 12.07 -6.44
N ASN A 273 -6.60 12.20 -7.59
CA ASN A 273 -7.27 13.42 -8.03
C ASN A 273 -8.76 13.50 -7.63
N GLY A 274 -9.26 12.50 -6.89
CA GLY A 274 -10.66 12.45 -6.46
C GLY A 274 -11.01 13.54 -5.46
N ASP A 275 -12.32 13.77 -5.32
CA ASP A 275 -12.87 14.66 -4.30
C ASP A 275 -12.57 14.09 -2.91
N ALA A 276 -11.91 14.89 -2.07
CA ALA A 276 -11.54 14.51 -0.71
C ALA A 276 -12.74 14.14 0.16
N ALA A 277 -13.93 14.68 -0.13
CA ALA A 277 -15.16 14.31 0.56
C ALA A 277 -15.55 12.83 0.37
N THR A 278 -15.01 12.17 -0.66
CA THR A 278 -15.24 10.74 -0.94
C THR A 278 -14.24 9.82 -0.24
N PHE A 279 -13.18 10.37 0.35
CA PHE A 279 -12.17 9.57 1.00
C PHE A 279 -12.61 9.16 2.42
N PRO A 280 -12.33 7.91 2.86
CA PRO A 280 -12.81 7.42 4.15
C PRO A 280 -12.18 8.21 5.30
N LYS A 281 -12.97 8.67 6.26
CA LYS A 281 -12.40 9.26 7.50
C LYS A 281 -11.72 8.20 8.35
N ARG A 282 -10.82 8.59 9.25
CA ARG A 282 -10.11 7.65 10.15
C ARG A 282 -11.07 6.77 10.94
N SER A 283 -12.15 7.38 11.45
CA SER A 283 -13.24 6.70 12.17
C SER A 283 -14.04 5.71 11.31
N ALA A 284 -14.01 5.87 9.99
CA ALA A 284 -14.72 5.03 9.01
C ALA A 284 -13.76 4.13 8.21
N LEU A 285 -12.51 3.97 8.66
CA LEU A 285 -11.54 3.12 7.99
C LEU A 285 -12.01 1.66 7.95
N PRO A 286 -12.10 1.03 6.77
CA PRO A 286 -12.41 -0.38 6.70
C PRO A 286 -11.26 -1.20 7.28
N HIS A 287 -11.59 -2.17 8.14
CA HIS A 287 -10.58 -3.12 8.61
C HIS A 287 -10.46 -4.27 7.60
N VAL A 288 -9.30 -4.35 6.95
CA VAL A 288 -8.93 -5.50 6.12
C VAL A 288 -8.32 -6.57 7.03
N SER A 289 -8.91 -7.76 7.03
CA SER A 289 -8.37 -8.88 7.82
C SER A 289 -6.92 -9.19 7.45
N GLY A 290 -6.10 -9.54 8.44
CA GLY A 290 -4.68 -9.83 8.27
C GLY A 290 -3.79 -8.59 8.09
N THR A 291 -4.35 -7.39 8.24
CA THR A 291 -3.61 -6.13 8.24
C THR A 291 -3.75 -5.42 9.59
N PRO A 292 -2.80 -4.54 9.97
CA PRO A 292 -2.92 -3.68 11.13
C PRO A 292 -4.27 -2.95 11.20
N LYS A 293 -4.87 -2.83 12.39
CA LYS A 293 -6.08 -2.03 12.56
C LYS A 293 -5.75 -0.56 12.27
N GLY A 294 -6.60 0.12 11.50
CA GLY A 294 -6.41 1.54 11.18
C GLY A 294 -5.39 1.81 10.06
N ASN A 295 -4.96 0.79 9.31
CA ASN A 295 -4.17 1.02 8.10
C ASN A 295 -4.98 1.71 6.99
N ALA A 296 -4.28 2.46 6.16
CA ALA A 296 -4.84 3.22 5.04
C ALA A 296 -4.03 2.96 3.76
N TRP A 297 -3.79 1.69 3.47
CA TRP A 297 -2.94 1.23 2.37
C TRP A 297 -3.69 1.23 1.04
N PHE A 298 -4.22 2.38 0.63
CA PHE A 298 -5.16 2.51 -0.49
C PHE A 298 -4.53 2.42 -1.88
N TRP A 299 -3.23 2.63 -2.00
CA TRP A 299 -2.58 2.85 -3.29
C TRP A 299 -2.14 1.55 -4.00
N GLY A 300 -2.43 0.40 -3.38
CA GLY A 300 -2.08 -0.92 -3.89
C GLY A 300 -0.89 -1.54 -3.16
N GLY A 301 -0.76 -2.87 -3.19
CA GLY A 301 0.26 -3.59 -2.41
C GLY A 301 1.71 -3.45 -2.91
N ALA A 302 1.89 -2.79 -4.05
CA ALA A 302 3.18 -2.40 -4.62
C ALA A 302 3.56 -0.96 -4.29
N ASP A 303 2.67 -0.20 -3.66
CA ASP A 303 2.91 1.21 -3.38
C ASP A 303 4.02 1.40 -2.35
N GLU A 304 4.89 2.35 -2.66
CA GLU A 304 6.03 2.76 -1.83
C GLU A 304 6.00 4.27 -1.55
N LEU A 305 4.96 4.97 -2.01
CA LEU A 305 4.84 6.43 -1.94
C LEU A 305 3.84 6.89 -0.88
N GLY A 306 2.88 6.04 -0.50
CA GLY A 306 1.86 6.37 0.48
C GLY A 306 1.10 7.64 0.11
N ARG A 307 0.96 8.56 1.06
CA ARG A 307 0.29 9.85 0.90
C ARG A 307 0.95 10.76 -0.14
N LEU A 308 2.21 10.53 -0.52
CA LEU A 308 2.83 11.27 -1.63
C LEU A 308 2.11 11.02 -2.96
N ASN A 309 1.31 9.95 -3.09
CA ASN A 309 0.40 9.76 -4.23
C ASN A 309 -0.61 10.88 -4.43
N LEU A 310 -0.92 11.65 -3.38
CA LEU A 310 -1.79 12.83 -3.46
C LEU A 310 -1.13 14.03 -4.15
N LEU A 311 0.20 14.03 -4.29
CA LEU A 311 0.96 15.04 -5.03
C LEU A 311 0.91 14.74 -6.53
N THR A 312 -0.24 15.03 -7.14
CA THR A 312 -0.48 14.76 -8.57
C THR A 312 0.06 15.90 -9.45
N PRO A 313 0.31 15.65 -10.75
CA PRO A 313 0.67 16.71 -11.68
C PRO A 313 -0.36 17.85 -11.71
N GLN A 314 -1.65 17.53 -11.61
CA GLN A 314 -2.74 18.50 -11.60
C GLN A 314 -2.67 19.43 -10.38
N ARG A 315 -2.50 18.87 -9.17
CA ARG A 315 -2.38 19.67 -7.94
C ARG A 315 -1.08 20.46 -7.91
N THR A 316 0.01 19.86 -8.36
CA THR A 316 1.32 20.52 -8.45
C THR A 316 1.24 21.74 -9.38
N LEU A 317 0.64 21.58 -10.56
CA LEU A 317 0.46 22.68 -11.51
C LEU A 317 -0.41 23.80 -10.92
N ALA A 318 -1.50 23.45 -10.23
CA ALA A 318 -2.34 24.44 -9.56
C ALA A 318 -1.55 25.21 -8.48
N THR A 319 -0.74 24.53 -7.67
CA THR A 319 0.15 25.17 -6.70
C THR A 319 1.17 26.08 -7.37
N VAL A 320 1.82 25.64 -8.44
CA VAL A 320 2.78 26.49 -9.17
C VAL A 320 2.10 27.79 -9.63
N GLN A 321 0.91 27.68 -10.20
CA GLN A 321 0.13 28.83 -10.67
C GLN A 321 -0.37 29.74 -9.53
N GLU A 322 -0.73 29.17 -8.37
CA GLU A 322 -1.17 29.92 -7.18
C GLU A 322 -0.01 30.60 -6.46
N SER A 323 1.10 29.89 -6.28
CA SER A 323 2.07 30.17 -5.24
C SER A 323 3.35 30.84 -5.72
N VAL A 324 3.75 30.69 -6.98
CA VAL A 324 5.00 31.25 -7.52
C VAL A 324 4.71 32.60 -8.19
N LYS A 325 4.97 33.69 -7.48
CA LYS A 325 4.70 35.08 -7.86
C LYS A 325 5.94 35.94 -7.89
N THR A 326 6.89 35.70 -7.00
CA THR A 326 8.13 36.48 -6.92
C THR A 326 9.34 35.70 -7.43
N GLY A 327 9.26 34.37 -7.43
CA GLY A 327 10.37 33.48 -7.79
C GLY A 327 11.43 33.37 -6.70
N GLU A 328 11.22 33.98 -5.53
CA GLU A 328 12.15 33.90 -4.41
C GLU A 328 12.06 32.54 -3.75
N SER A 329 13.23 31.94 -3.50
CA SER A 329 13.37 30.62 -2.89
C SER A 329 13.99 30.71 -1.50
N ILE A 330 13.48 29.92 -0.56
CA ILE A 330 13.99 29.82 0.81
C ILE A 330 14.37 28.36 1.06
N SER A 331 15.63 28.11 1.40
CA SER A 331 16.08 26.78 1.84
C SER A 331 15.49 26.46 3.20
N LEU A 332 15.02 25.23 3.35
CA LEU A 332 14.39 24.72 4.56
C LEU A 332 15.28 23.70 5.29
N ASP A 333 16.51 23.52 4.80
CA ASP A 333 17.48 22.60 5.37
C ASP A 333 18.37 23.32 6.39
N LEU A 334 18.71 22.62 7.46
CA LEU A 334 19.80 22.98 8.35
C LEU A 334 21.15 22.57 7.73
N PRO A 335 22.24 23.24 8.12
CA PRO A 335 23.56 22.67 7.91
C PRO A 335 23.66 21.26 8.52
N LEU A 336 24.29 20.32 7.82
CA LEU A 336 24.34 18.90 8.23
C LEU A 336 25.02 18.64 9.58
N ASN A 337 25.74 19.63 10.12
CA ASN A 337 26.34 19.61 11.45
C ASN A 337 25.43 20.22 12.55
N VAL A 338 24.16 20.49 12.24
CA VAL A 338 23.18 21.04 13.18
C VAL A 338 21.98 20.07 13.29
N PRO A 339 21.56 19.69 14.51
CA PRO A 339 22.15 20.00 15.82
C PRO A 339 23.62 19.55 15.98
N GLY A 340 24.41 20.36 16.67
CA GLY A 340 25.84 20.16 16.87
C GLY A 340 26.25 20.45 18.32
N PRO A 341 26.68 19.44 19.12
CA PRO A 341 26.81 18.01 18.76
C PRO A 341 25.46 17.34 18.45
N SER A 342 25.50 16.22 17.71
CA SER A 342 24.31 15.46 17.32
C SER A 342 23.59 14.88 18.56
N LEU A 343 22.27 14.77 18.46
CA LEU A 343 21.42 14.28 19.54
C LEU A 343 21.23 12.76 19.47
N PHE A 344 20.70 12.19 20.57
CA PHE A 344 20.32 10.77 20.67
C PHE A 344 21.44 9.76 20.40
N GLY A 345 22.70 10.16 20.63
CA GLY A 345 23.86 9.31 20.35
C GLY A 345 24.09 9.00 18.87
N ARG A 346 23.39 9.69 17.95
CA ARG A 346 23.55 9.53 16.51
C ARG A 346 24.91 10.08 16.05
N GLN A 347 25.47 9.54 14.97
CA GLN A 347 26.71 10.04 14.40
C GLN A 347 26.50 11.42 13.74
N GLY A 348 27.14 12.46 14.26
CA GLY A 348 27.20 13.79 13.63
C GLY A 348 28.07 13.83 12.37
N LEU A 349 28.04 14.97 11.67
CA LEU A 349 28.80 15.17 10.43
C LEU A 349 30.32 15.03 10.62
N LYS A 350 30.90 14.11 9.85
CA LYS A 350 32.34 14.08 9.53
C LYS A 350 32.51 14.51 8.09
N HIS A 351 33.28 15.58 7.85
CA HIS A 351 33.59 16.10 6.53
C HIS A 351 35.10 16.11 6.31
N ARG A 352 35.56 15.52 5.21
CA ARG A 352 36.98 15.41 4.86
C ARG A 352 37.20 15.86 3.43
N ILE A 353 38.02 16.88 3.23
CA ILE A 353 38.43 17.35 1.90
C ILE A 353 39.78 16.72 1.53
N ARG A 354 39.91 16.23 0.30
CA ARG A 354 41.13 15.65 -0.27
C ARG A 354 41.50 16.38 -1.56
N SER A 355 42.79 16.57 -1.82
CA SER A 355 43.24 17.09 -3.12
C SER A 355 43.48 15.92 -4.07
N ALA A 356 42.73 15.87 -5.17
CA ALA A 356 42.92 14.87 -6.22
C ALA A 356 44.14 15.21 -7.08
N VAL A 357 44.25 16.48 -7.49
CA VAL A 357 45.40 17.09 -8.16
C VAL A 357 45.53 18.56 -7.75
N LYS A 358 46.64 19.22 -8.10
CA LYS A 358 46.82 20.66 -7.79
C LYS A 358 45.68 21.49 -8.36
N GLY A 359 44.91 22.14 -7.49
CA GLY A 359 43.76 22.96 -7.86
C GLY A 359 42.43 22.20 -8.01
N ALA A 360 42.39 20.89 -7.76
CA ALA A 360 41.18 20.07 -7.71
C ALA A 360 41.05 19.36 -6.36
N TYR A 361 39.85 19.39 -5.80
CA TYR A 361 39.54 18.85 -4.49
C TYR A 361 38.25 18.05 -4.54
N ASP A 362 38.26 16.88 -3.93
CA ASP A 362 37.09 16.05 -3.65
C ASP A 362 36.81 16.12 -2.14
N ASP A 363 35.59 15.76 -1.74
CA ASP A 363 35.27 15.60 -0.33
C ASP A 363 34.47 14.32 -0.03
N GLU A 364 34.58 13.89 1.22
CA GLU A 364 33.89 12.74 1.78
C GLU A 364 33.07 13.21 2.98
N VAL A 365 31.79 12.82 3.02
CA VAL A 365 30.89 13.09 4.15
C VAL A 365 30.39 11.80 4.76
N SER A 366 30.33 11.73 6.09
CA SER A 366 29.79 10.59 6.84
C SER A 366 29.02 11.09 8.05
N TYR A 367 27.72 10.77 8.10
CA TYR A 367 26.79 11.19 9.13
C TYR A 367 25.63 10.20 9.19
N ASN A 368 24.93 10.16 10.33
CA ASN A 368 23.65 9.47 10.40
C ASN A 368 22.57 10.36 9.76
N THR A 369 21.80 9.81 8.81
CA THR A 369 20.80 10.56 8.01
C THR A 369 19.69 11.22 8.84
N GLN A 370 19.58 10.85 10.12
CA GLN A 370 18.63 11.41 11.09
C GLN A 370 19.28 12.43 12.05
N SER A 371 20.48 12.94 11.75
CA SER A 371 21.22 13.86 12.64
C SER A 371 21.05 15.34 12.31
N SER A 372 20.32 15.68 11.25
CA SER A 372 20.00 17.06 10.84
C SER A 372 18.59 17.11 10.25
N THR A 373 18.24 18.14 9.47
CA THR A 373 16.97 18.20 8.75
C THR A 373 16.77 16.93 7.93
N GLN A 374 15.62 16.28 8.09
CA GLN A 374 15.38 14.94 7.54
C GLN A 374 13.94 14.74 7.07
N TRP A 375 13.79 13.77 6.16
CA TRP A 375 12.57 13.01 5.95
C TRP A 375 12.78 11.60 6.49
N ASP A 376 11.86 11.13 7.32
CA ASP A 376 11.78 9.74 7.73
C ASP A 376 10.99 8.92 6.71
N GLY A 377 11.68 7.97 6.08
CA GLY A 377 11.11 7.01 5.15
C GLY A 377 10.28 5.95 5.86
N PHE A 378 9.49 5.17 5.10
CA PHE A 378 8.65 4.13 5.70
C PHE A 378 9.43 2.96 6.31
N ARG A 379 10.75 2.87 6.05
CA ARG A 379 11.67 1.95 6.74
C ARG A 379 12.04 2.42 8.16
N HIS A 380 11.87 3.69 8.49
CA HIS A 380 12.37 4.28 9.73
C HIS A 380 11.73 3.69 10.98
N PHE A 381 10.40 3.51 10.96
CA PHE A 381 9.65 3.08 12.13
C PHE A 381 8.64 1.97 11.77
N ALA A 382 8.78 0.82 12.42
CA ALA A 382 7.80 -0.26 12.34
C ALA A 382 6.70 -0.03 13.37
N HIS A 383 5.47 -0.46 13.09
CA HIS A 383 4.44 -0.44 14.11
C HIS A 383 4.80 -1.42 15.25
N PRO A 384 4.97 -0.99 16.52
CA PRO A 384 5.51 -1.83 17.58
C PRO A 384 4.72 -3.11 17.83
N THR A 385 3.39 -3.02 17.79
CA THR A 385 2.49 -4.17 18.01
C THR A 385 2.50 -5.18 16.85
N TYR A 386 2.69 -4.73 15.61
CA TYR A 386 2.55 -5.59 14.42
C TYR A 386 3.90 -6.01 13.81
N GLY A 387 5.00 -5.35 14.18
CA GLY A 387 6.34 -5.64 13.65
C GLY A 387 6.45 -5.40 12.14
N CYS A 388 5.64 -4.48 11.60
CA CYS A 388 5.58 -4.21 10.18
C CYS A 388 5.61 -2.71 9.86
N HIS A 389 6.12 -2.41 8.68
CA HIS A 389 6.22 -1.12 8.05
C HIS A 389 5.02 -0.87 7.11
N TYR A 390 5.10 0.22 6.34
CA TYR A 390 4.08 0.55 5.36
C TYR A 390 3.77 -0.64 4.43
N ASN A 391 2.50 -0.82 4.10
CA ASN A 391 2.03 -1.90 3.21
C ASN A 391 2.35 -3.33 3.71
N GLY A 392 2.62 -3.49 5.01
CA GLY A 392 2.79 -4.77 5.68
C GLY A 392 4.16 -5.44 5.47
N VAL A 393 5.16 -4.68 5.01
CA VAL A 393 6.57 -5.14 4.91
C VAL A 393 7.09 -5.41 6.32
N LEU A 394 7.71 -6.56 6.57
CA LEU A 394 8.20 -6.91 7.92
C LEU A 394 9.55 -6.24 8.21
N SER A 395 9.85 -5.97 9.47
CA SER A 395 11.16 -5.41 9.84
C SER A 395 12.33 -6.33 9.48
N ASP A 396 12.13 -7.65 9.54
CA ASP A 396 13.14 -8.63 9.12
C ASP A 396 13.49 -8.47 7.62
N ASP A 397 12.51 -8.11 6.77
CA ASP A 397 12.73 -7.86 5.33
C ASP A 397 13.57 -6.59 5.08
N ILE A 398 13.71 -5.72 6.09
CA ILE A 398 14.52 -4.49 6.02
C ILE A 398 15.94 -4.76 6.54
N MET A 399 16.07 -5.54 7.62
CA MET A 399 17.34 -5.80 8.31
C MET A 399 18.31 -6.72 7.55
N THR A 400 17.83 -7.55 6.61
CA THR A 400 18.70 -8.36 5.73
C THR A 400 19.56 -7.53 4.75
N ASN A 401 19.46 -6.19 4.75
CA ASN A 401 19.95 -5.30 3.69
C ASN A 401 21.00 -4.25 4.11
N VAL A 402 21.75 -4.42 5.21
CA VAL A 402 22.57 -3.29 5.75
C VAL A 402 24.06 -3.61 5.93
N ASN A 403 24.52 -4.83 5.64
CA ASN A 403 25.93 -5.20 5.76
C ASN A 403 26.55 -5.55 4.40
N ASP A 404 26.34 -4.72 3.38
CA ASP A 404 27.03 -4.85 2.09
C ASP A 404 28.27 -3.94 2.06
N ASP A 405 29.25 -4.27 2.92
CA ASP A 405 30.64 -3.82 2.76
C ASP A 405 31.42 -4.82 1.87
N SER A 406 30.75 -5.80 1.26
CA SER A 406 31.35 -6.75 0.35
C SER A 406 31.53 -6.13 -1.04
N GLU A 407 32.75 -5.67 -1.34
CA GLU A 407 33.18 -5.36 -2.72
C GLU A 407 33.20 -6.60 -3.64
N ASP A 408 32.94 -7.80 -3.09
CA ASP A 408 33.04 -9.08 -3.78
C ASP A 408 31.66 -9.52 -4.30
N GLY A 409 31.39 -9.18 -5.56
CA GLY A 409 30.15 -9.48 -6.28
C GLY A 409 29.95 -10.95 -6.66
N GLU A 410 29.91 -11.86 -5.70
CA GLU A 410 29.51 -13.25 -5.94
C GLU A 410 28.41 -13.74 -4.97
N ASP A 411 27.23 -13.95 -5.55
CA ASP A 411 26.17 -14.87 -5.07
C ASP A 411 25.50 -14.55 -3.72
N ALA A 412 25.35 -13.27 -3.39
CA ALA A 412 24.28 -12.81 -2.52
C ALA A 412 23.13 -12.34 -3.40
N SER A 413 21.95 -12.91 -3.19
CA SER A 413 20.75 -12.47 -3.87
C SER A 413 20.45 -10.99 -3.58
N GLU A 414 19.80 -10.30 -4.53
CA GLU A 414 19.70 -8.84 -4.46
C GLU A 414 18.88 -8.38 -3.22
N PRO A 415 19.47 -7.56 -2.33
CA PRO A 415 18.79 -7.10 -1.12
C PRO A 415 17.51 -6.33 -1.43
N SER A 416 16.45 -6.58 -0.65
CA SER A 416 15.16 -5.91 -0.80
C SER A 416 15.31 -4.40 -0.60
N ARG A 417 15.00 -3.61 -1.63
CA ARG A 417 15.02 -2.13 -1.62
C ARG A 417 13.64 -1.50 -1.36
N LYS A 418 12.64 -2.32 -1.03
CA LYS A 418 11.25 -1.86 -0.82
C LYS A 418 11.11 -0.80 0.26
N LEU A 419 10.26 0.19 0.03
CA LEU A 419 10.04 1.34 0.93
C LEU A 419 11.28 2.22 1.11
N GLY A 420 12.31 2.03 0.28
CA GLY A 420 13.51 2.86 0.29
C GLY A 420 13.21 4.28 -0.17
N ILE A 421 14.01 5.22 0.32
CA ILE A 421 13.90 6.63 -0.06
C ILE A 421 14.11 6.86 -1.56
N ASP A 422 14.76 5.92 -2.27
CA ASP A 422 14.90 5.93 -3.73
C ASP A 422 13.55 5.96 -4.47
N ALA A 423 12.51 5.30 -3.92
CA ALA A 423 11.17 5.39 -4.49
C ALA A 423 10.64 6.84 -4.47
N TRP A 424 10.92 7.57 -3.39
CA TRP A 424 10.53 8.97 -3.25
C TRP A 424 11.43 9.88 -4.08
N ALA A 425 12.71 9.55 -4.19
CA ALA A 425 13.67 10.26 -5.02
C ALA A 425 13.25 10.24 -6.50
N LYS A 426 12.77 9.09 -7.02
CA LYS A 426 12.31 8.96 -8.41
C LYS A 426 11.09 9.83 -8.72
N LYS A 427 10.22 10.05 -7.75
CA LYS A 427 9.01 10.88 -7.89
C LYS A 427 9.25 12.36 -7.60
N GLY A 428 10.07 12.67 -6.60
CA GLY A 428 10.14 13.99 -5.98
C GLY A 428 8.96 14.28 -5.04
N ILE A 429 9.13 15.22 -4.14
CA ILE A 429 8.10 15.69 -3.22
C ILE A 429 7.82 17.15 -3.58
N ILE A 430 6.82 17.36 -4.43
CA ILE A 430 6.51 18.69 -4.98
C ILE A 430 5.03 18.95 -4.79
N GLY A 431 4.67 20.04 -4.13
CA GLY A 431 3.28 20.31 -3.76
C GLY A 431 3.07 21.63 -3.05
N ARG A 432 1.85 21.85 -2.57
CA ARG A 432 1.51 23.03 -1.76
C ARG A 432 2.06 22.83 -0.35
N GLY A 433 3.09 23.59 0.00
CA GLY A 433 3.56 23.72 1.37
C GLY A 433 2.70 24.72 2.11
N VAL A 434 2.38 24.43 3.38
CA VAL A 434 1.66 25.34 4.26
C VAL A 434 2.38 25.43 5.59
N LEU A 435 2.74 26.64 6.02
CA LEU A 435 3.35 26.89 7.32
C LEU A 435 2.29 27.25 8.36
N LEU A 436 2.31 26.55 9.51
CA LEU A 436 1.61 26.91 10.73
C LEU A 436 2.64 27.34 11.78
N ASP A 437 2.71 28.64 12.07
CA ASP A 437 3.62 29.20 13.06
C ASP A 437 3.00 29.17 14.46
N ILE A 438 3.04 27.99 15.07
CA ILE A 438 2.51 27.75 16.41
C ILE A 438 3.29 28.52 17.46
N TRP A 439 4.61 28.65 17.27
CA TRP A 439 5.47 29.34 18.21
C TRP A 439 5.10 30.83 18.38
N SER A 440 5.01 31.59 17.28
CA SER A 440 4.63 33.01 17.39
C SER A 440 3.16 33.18 17.73
N TRP A 441 2.30 32.26 17.26
CA TRP A 441 0.88 32.28 17.58
C TRP A 441 0.63 32.08 19.08
N SER A 442 1.28 31.10 19.71
CA SER A 442 1.07 30.77 21.13
C SER A 442 1.45 31.94 22.03
N GLN A 443 2.57 32.62 21.74
CA GLN A 443 3.00 33.84 22.41
C GLN A 443 1.96 34.96 22.29
N LYS A 444 1.46 35.22 21.06
CA LYS A 444 0.43 36.25 20.82
C LYS A 444 -0.90 35.94 21.52
N GLN A 445 -1.20 34.67 21.79
CA GLN A 445 -2.40 34.23 22.51
C GLN A 445 -2.21 34.09 24.03
N GLY A 446 -1.02 34.37 24.57
CA GLY A 446 -0.72 34.15 25.99
C GLY A 446 -0.70 32.68 26.40
N LYS A 447 -0.45 31.77 25.45
CA LYS A 447 -0.33 30.31 25.60
C LYS A 447 1.13 29.85 25.49
N GLU A 448 2.05 30.64 26.05
CA GLU A 448 3.48 30.36 25.98
C GLU A 448 3.83 28.98 26.54
N TYR A 449 4.77 28.29 25.90
CA TYR A 449 5.29 27.00 26.33
C TYR A 449 6.81 26.95 26.16
N ASP A 450 7.45 25.94 26.74
CA ASP A 450 8.87 25.69 26.56
C ASP A 450 9.09 24.52 25.58
N PRO A 451 9.71 24.75 24.40
CA PRO A 451 10.06 23.70 23.45
C PRO A 451 10.93 22.54 23.99
N PHE A 452 11.63 22.74 25.12
CA PHE A 452 12.48 21.76 25.80
C PHE A 452 11.81 21.15 27.04
N THR A 453 10.48 21.16 27.07
CA THR A 453 9.65 20.46 28.05
C THR A 453 8.59 19.63 27.34
N SER A 454 7.98 18.65 28.01
CA SER A 454 6.85 17.89 27.43
C SER A 454 5.60 18.78 27.35
N HIS A 455 5.39 19.37 26.19
CA HIS A 455 4.20 20.16 25.88
C HIS A 455 3.53 19.60 24.62
N ALA A 456 2.23 19.29 24.74
CA ALA A 456 1.45 18.74 23.64
C ALA A 456 0.75 19.86 22.87
N ILE A 457 1.17 20.09 21.63
CA ILE A 457 0.51 20.98 20.68
C ILE A 457 -0.72 20.25 20.13
N THR A 458 -1.91 20.75 20.44
CA THR A 458 -3.16 20.04 20.13
C THR A 458 -3.65 20.30 18.71
N ALA A 459 -4.56 19.45 18.21
CA ALA A 459 -5.23 19.68 16.94
C ALA A 459 -6.03 21.00 16.91
N GLU A 460 -6.54 21.43 18.07
CA GLU A 460 -7.23 22.71 18.20
C GLU A 460 -6.26 23.89 18.04
N ASP A 461 -5.05 23.80 18.60
CA ASP A 461 -4.02 24.82 18.43
C ASP A 461 -3.62 24.96 16.95
N LEU A 462 -3.44 23.85 16.22
CA LEU A 462 -3.15 23.88 14.78
C LEU A 462 -4.27 24.55 13.98
N LYS A 463 -5.54 24.21 14.26
CA LYS A 463 -6.71 24.81 13.60
C LYS A 463 -6.85 26.29 13.94
N ALA A 464 -6.62 26.67 15.20
CA ALA A 464 -6.72 28.05 15.67
C ALA A 464 -5.60 28.92 15.08
N CYS A 465 -4.38 28.39 14.97
CA CYS A 465 -3.27 29.05 14.28
C CYS A 465 -3.59 29.25 12.79
N ALA A 466 -4.02 28.20 12.08
CA ALA A 466 -4.43 28.30 10.68
C ALA A 466 -5.49 29.39 10.46
N LYS A 467 -6.51 29.42 11.34
CA LYS A 467 -7.55 30.46 11.34
C LYS A 467 -6.98 31.87 11.59
N SER A 468 -6.08 32.02 12.56
CA SER A 468 -5.42 33.30 12.87
C SER A 468 -4.55 33.82 11.72
N GLN A 469 -3.94 32.91 10.97
CA GLN A 469 -3.14 33.22 9.77
C GLN A 469 -3.99 33.47 8.53
N GLY A 470 -5.31 33.21 8.58
CA GLY A 470 -6.18 33.26 7.40
C GLY A 470 -5.89 32.15 6.39
N THR A 471 -5.34 31.02 6.85
CA THR A 471 -4.86 29.93 6.00
C THR A 471 -5.87 28.80 5.92
N GLU A 472 -6.28 28.47 4.69
CA GLU A 472 -7.07 27.28 4.40
C GLU A 472 -6.16 26.07 4.17
N LEU A 473 -6.40 25.01 4.96
CA LEU A 473 -5.77 23.70 4.80
C LEU A 473 -6.54 22.86 3.78
N ARG A 474 -5.82 22.24 2.86
CA ARG A 474 -6.36 21.48 1.73
C ARG A 474 -5.76 20.09 1.67
N THR A 475 -6.48 19.19 1.02
CA THR A 475 -5.98 17.86 0.68
C THR A 475 -4.69 17.96 -0.13
N ALA A 476 -3.76 17.06 0.18
CA ALA A 476 -2.40 17.01 -0.38
C ALA A 476 -1.46 18.14 0.06
N ASP A 477 -1.86 19.03 0.98
CA ASP A 477 -0.91 19.97 1.56
C ASP A 477 0.22 19.21 2.27
N ILE A 478 1.41 19.80 2.20
CA ILE A 478 2.57 19.43 2.98
C ILE A 478 2.63 20.40 4.16
N LEU A 479 2.27 19.92 5.35
CA LEU A 479 2.20 20.76 6.54
C LEU A 479 3.59 20.97 7.13
N LEU A 480 3.98 22.23 7.33
CA LEU A 480 5.16 22.61 8.10
C LEU A 480 4.68 23.27 9.38
N ILE A 481 5.10 22.76 10.54
CA ILE A 481 4.71 23.28 11.84
C ILE A 481 5.94 23.82 12.56
N ARG A 482 5.95 25.13 12.81
CA ARG A 482 7.00 25.77 13.60
C ARG A 482 6.62 25.74 15.09
N THR A 483 7.38 24.97 15.85
CA THR A 483 7.21 24.72 17.28
C THR A 483 8.09 25.60 18.15
N GLY A 484 9.09 26.28 17.57
CA GLY A 484 10.02 27.15 18.29
C GLY A 484 11.23 26.42 18.86
N TRP A 485 11.35 25.10 18.60
CA TRP A 485 12.48 24.31 19.04
C TRP A 485 13.80 24.86 18.48
N LEU A 486 13.83 25.17 17.19
CA LEU A 486 15.04 25.64 16.53
C LEU A 486 15.46 27.04 16.98
N GLU A 487 14.49 27.95 17.16
CA GLU A 487 14.74 29.30 17.71
C GLU A 487 15.42 29.19 19.09
N LYS A 488 14.85 28.38 19.99
CA LYS A 488 15.39 28.20 21.34
C LYS A 488 16.72 27.44 21.35
N TYR A 489 16.87 26.40 20.52
CA TYR A 489 18.14 25.67 20.37
C TYR A 489 19.27 26.59 19.90
N ASN A 490 18.99 27.49 18.96
CA ASN A 490 19.99 28.43 18.45
C ASN A 490 20.47 29.42 19.52
N ALA A 491 19.60 29.77 20.47
CA ALA A 491 19.93 30.64 21.60
C ALA A 491 20.82 29.98 22.67
N PHE A 492 20.91 28.65 22.70
CA PHE A 492 21.78 27.94 23.64
C PHE A 492 23.27 28.19 23.36
N SER A 493 24.02 28.33 24.45
CA SER A 493 25.48 28.32 24.47
C SER A 493 26.04 26.98 23.99
N ALA A 494 27.32 26.96 23.64
CA ALA A 494 28.00 25.72 23.26
C ALA A 494 28.01 24.68 24.39
N ALA A 495 28.07 25.12 25.66
CA ALA A 495 28.03 24.24 26.81
C ALA A 495 26.65 23.57 26.97
N GLU A 496 25.56 24.35 26.89
CA GLU A 496 24.20 23.81 26.95
C GLU A 496 23.92 22.82 25.82
N LYS A 497 24.41 23.10 24.60
CA LYS A 497 24.31 22.16 23.46
C LYS A 497 25.10 20.87 23.70
N ALA A 498 26.28 20.97 24.30
CA ALA A 498 27.10 19.80 24.65
C ALA A 498 26.41 18.95 25.72
N ASP A 499 25.90 19.58 26.79
CA ASP A 499 25.16 18.91 27.86
C ASP A 499 23.92 18.20 27.32
N LEU A 500 23.15 18.86 26.44
CA LEU A 500 21.99 18.28 25.78
C LEU A 500 22.35 17.03 24.96
N SER A 501 23.47 17.05 24.23
CA SER A 501 23.87 15.95 23.34
C SER A 501 24.20 14.64 24.03
N VAL A 502 24.61 14.70 25.31
CA VAL A 502 25.01 13.54 26.10
C VAL A 502 23.90 13.02 27.03
N LEU A 503 22.74 13.69 27.06
CA LEU A 503 21.60 13.23 27.83
C LEU A 503 21.13 11.85 27.32
N ALA A 504 20.87 10.94 28.26
CA ALA A 504 20.20 9.69 27.99
C ALA A 504 18.80 9.93 27.42
N LEU A 505 18.31 9.00 26.58
CA LEU A 505 17.05 9.16 25.84
C LEU A 505 15.83 9.48 26.74
N ASP A 506 15.79 8.90 27.95
CA ASP A 506 14.73 9.11 28.95
C ASP A 506 14.81 10.46 29.68
N LYS A 507 15.85 11.25 29.43
CA LYS A 507 16.06 12.60 29.99
C LYS A 507 15.76 13.72 29.01
N HIS A 508 15.46 13.36 27.76
CA HIS A 508 14.99 14.32 26.77
C HIS A 508 13.51 14.59 26.98
N PHE A 509 13.11 15.86 26.84
CA PHE A 509 11.71 16.30 26.87
C PHE A 509 11.55 17.38 25.82
N TYR A 510 10.57 17.22 24.94
CA TYR A 510 10.37 18.16 23.84
C TYR A 510 8.89 18.43 23.63
N ALA A 511 8.59 19.69 23.31
CA ALA A 511 7.28 20.05 22.81
C ALA A 511 7.12 19.47 21.40
N GLY A 512 5.90 19.08 21.07
CA GLY A 512 5.59 18.54 19.76
C GLY A 512 4.10 18.28 19.63
N LEU A 513 3.70 17.70 18.50
CA LEU A 513 2.29 17.39 18.27
C LEU A 513 1.77 16.36 19.28
N ALA A 514 0.55 16.58 19.78
CA ALA A 514 -0.16 15.61 20.59
C ALA A 514 -0.37 14.30 19.79
N SER A 515 -0.41 13.14 20.46
CA SER A 515 -0.68 11.85 19.83
C SER A 515 -2.07 11.30 20.20
N ASP A 516 -3.00 12.18 20.56
CA ASP A 516 -4.39 11.84 20.90
C ASP A 516 -5.23 11.53 19.65
N GLU A 517 -6.47 11.07 19.87
CA GLU A 517 -7.36 10.67 18.77
C GLU A 517 -7.77 11.88 17.91
N GLU A 518 -7.89 13.05 18.52
CA GLU A 518 -8.20 14.32 17.85
C GLU A 518 -7.08 14.77 16.90
N MET A 519 -5.80 14.65 17.30
CA MET A 519 -4.67 14.92 16.40
C MET A 519 -4.59 13.89 15.29
N LYS A 520 -4.80 12.60 15.59
CA LYS A 520 -4.82 11.55 14.57
C LYS A 520 -5.95 11.79 13.55
N ASP A 521 -7.13 12.17 14.01
CA ASP A 521 -8.25 12.55 13.13
C ASP A 521 -7.89 13.77 12.30
N PHE A 522 -7.30 14.81 12.88
CA PHE A 522 -6.89 16.01 12.14
C PHE A 522 -5.89 15.70 11.02
N LEU A 523 -4.79 15.01 11.34
CA LEU A 523 -3.76 14.68 10.37
C LEU A 523 -4.28 13.73 9.28
N TYR A 524 -5.08 12.73 9.68
CA TYR A 524 -5.59 11.74 8.76
C TYR A 524 -6.70 12.28 7.85
N ASP A 525 -7.73 12.91 8.43
CA ASP A 525 -8.91 13.40 7.70
C ASP A 525 -8.60 14.68 6.90
N GLY A 526 -7.50 15.37 7.20
CA GLY A 526 -6.96 16.43 6.35
C GLY A 526 -6.41 15.91 5.02
N TYR A 527 -6.10 14.61 4.92
CA TYR A 527 -5.49 14.00 3.75
C TYR A 527 -4.21 14.74 3.30
N PHE A 528 -3.37 15.11 4.27
CA PHE A 528 -2.08 15.75 4.02
C PHE A 528 -1.12 14.77 3.34
N ALA A 529 -0.28 15.28 2.45
CA ALA A 529 0.69 14.47 1.72
C ALA A 529 1.87 14.06 2.61
N ALA A 530 2.29 14.96 3.50
CA ALA A 530 3.36 14.79 4.48
C ALA A 530 3.22 15.88 5.56
N ALA A 531 3.92 15.72 6.68
CA ALA A 531 4.05 16.78 7.67
C ALA A 531 5.48 16.84 8.22
N ALA A 532 5.95 18.05 8.52
CA ALA A 532 7.27 18.27 9.09
C ALA A 532 7.24 19.34 10.19
N THR A 533 8.17 19.24 11.13
CA THR A 533 8.36 20.21 12.21
C THR A 533 9.82 20.70 12.25
N ASP A 534 10.04 21.79 12.97
CA ASP A 534 11.38 22.25 13.37
C ASP A 534 11.93 21.53 14.62
N CYS A 535 11.17 20.58 15.19
CA CYS A 535 11.57 19.84 16.39
C CYS A 535 12.23 18.48 16.03
N VAL A 536 12.89 17.87 17.03
CA VAL A 536 13.72 16.66 16.90
C VAL A 536 12.98 15.34 16.91
N GLY A 537 11.66 15.35 17.16
CA GLY A 537 10.88 14.14 17.39
C GLY A 537 9.46 14.20 16.82
N PHE A 538 9.12 15.24 16.04
CA PHE A 538 7.80 15.56 15.47
C PHE A 538 6.63 15.69 16.46
N GLU A 539 6.36 14.65 17.23
CA GLU A 539 5.39 14.58 18.31
C GLU A 539 6.00 14.97 19.67
N VAL A 540 5.13 15.15 20.67
CA VAL A 540 5.56 15.39 22.05
C VAL A 540 6.44 14.26 22.55
N TRP A 541 7.57 14.61 23.18
CA TRP A 541 8.52 13.63 23.71
C TRP A 541 8.60 13.68 25.24
N PRO A 542 8.57 12.53 25.93
CA PRO A 542 8.36 11.18 25.40
C PRO A 542 6.90 10.91 24.99
N PRO A 543 6.63 10.02 24.02
CA PRO A 543 5.28 9.62 23.66
C PRO A 543 4.63 8.86 24.83
N ALA A 544 3.30 9.00 24.98
CA ALA A 544 2.55 8.32 26.03
C ALA A 544 2.63 6.79 25.91
N THR A 545 2.54 6.27 24.68
CA THR A 545 2.84 4.88 24.33
C THR A 545 3.49 4.82 22.95
N TRP A 546 4.34 3.82 22.73
CA TRP A 546 5.02 3.66 21.44
C TRP A 546 4.07 3.30 20.30
N ASP A 547 3.06 2.48 20.54
CA ASP A 547 2.04 2.09 19.55
C ASP A 547 1.01 3.19 19.27
N GLY A 548 0.78 4.07 20.24
CA GLY A 548 -0.09 5.23 20.13
C GLY A 548 0.58 6.45 19.49
N SER A 549 1.91 6.42 19.32
CA SER A 549 2.72 7.51 18.78
C SER A 549 2.31 7.92 17.36
N LEU A 550 2.56 9.17 16.98
CA LEU A 550 2.36 9.62 15.60
C LEU A 550 3.29 8.88 14.64
N HIS A 551 4.51 8.56 15.03
CA HIS A 551 5.42 7.71 14.24
C HIS A 551 4.81 6.34 13.90
N ALA A 552 4.23 5.65 14.88
CA ALA A 552 3.60 4.35 14.69
C ALA A 552 2.33 4.40 13.83
N ASN A 553 1.67 5.55 13.74
CA ASN A 553 0.44 5.71 12.97
C ASN A 553 0.71 6.25 11.56
N MET A 554 1.50 7.31 11.44
CA MET A 554 1.75 7.98 10.17
C MET A 554 2.57 7.12 9.22
N LEU A 555 3.71 6.59 9.66
CA LEU A 555 4.64 5.88 8.78
C LEU A 555 4.10 4.50 8.35
N PRO A 556 3.86 3.52 9.26
CA PRO A 556 3.49 2.18 8.84
C PRO A 556 1.99 2.02 8.54
N LEU A 557 1.07 2.75 9.20
CA LEU A 557 -0.36 2.57 8.96
C LEU A 557 -0.87 3.43 7.81
N TRP A 558 -0.47 4.70 7.73
CA TRP A 558 -1.03 5.63 6.75
C TRP A 558 -0.15 5.88 5.54
N GLY A 559 1.15 5.57 5.65
CA GLY A 559 2.12 5.94 4.63
C GLY A 559 2.25 7.45 4.50
N MET A 560 2.24 8.18 5.60
CA MET A 560 2.43 9.63 5.64
C MET A 560 3.85 9.95 6.11
N PRO A 561 4.70 10.58 5.27
CA PRO A 561 6.06 10.97 5.65
C PRO A 561 6.09 11.96 6.82
N ILE A 562 7.13 11.81 7.65
CA ILE A 562 7.45 12.69 8.78
C ILE A 562 8.76 13.42 8.47
N GLY A 563 8.78 14.73 8.67
CA GLY A 563 9.99 15.55 8.61
C GLY A 563 10.34 16.14 9.96
N GLU A 564 11.62 16.12 10.31
CA GLU A 564 12.13 16.62 11.58
C GLU A 564 13.25 17.63 11.34
N LEU A 565 13.43 18.55 12.28
CA LEU A 565 14.50 19.55 12.27
C LEU A 565 14.49 20.46 11.04
N TRP A 566 13.33 20.82 10.51
CA TRP A 566 13.22 21.74 9.37
C TRP A 566 13.53 23.17 9.79
N ASN A 567 14.30 23.89 8.96
CA ASN A 567 14.62 25.29 9.20
C ASN A 567 13.49 26.20 8.71
N LEU A 568 12.60 26.57 9.63
CA LEU A 568 11.40 27.36 9.33
C LEU A 568 11.54 28.85 9.67
N GLU A 569 12.70 29.30 10.16
CA GLU A 569 12.89 30.67 10.67
C GLU A 569 12.77 31.73 9.57
N GLU A 570 13.51 31.56 8.47
CA GLU A 570 13.48 32.52 7.37
C GLU A 570 12.17 32.42 6.56
N LEU A 571 11.61 31.21 6.48
CA LEU A 571 10.30 30.98 5.88
C LEU A 571 9.20 31.75 6.63
N THR A 572 9.24 31.76 7.97
CA THR A 572 8.25 32.46 8.80
C THR A 572 8.26 33.95 8.50
N LYS A 573 9.44 34.59 8.50
CA LYS A 573 9.57 36.02 8.18
C LYS A 573 9.05 36.35 6.77
N ARG A 574 9.28 35.45 5.81
CA ARG A 574 8.74 35.59 4.46
C ARG A 574 7.22 35.51 4.47
N CYS A 575 6.64 34.50 5.09
CA CYS A 575 5.19 34.34 5.17
C CYS A 575 4.52 35.57 5.81
N GLU A 576 5.12 36.12 6.88
CA GLU A 576 4.66 37.35 7.51
C GLU A 576 4.73 38.55 6.57
N LYS A 577 5.85 38.73 5.84
CA LYS A 577 6.03 39.82 4.87
C LYS A 577 5.02 39.75 3.73
N GLU A 578 4.73 38.57 3.22
CA GLU A 578 3.79 38.34 2.11
C GLU A 578 2.32 38.32 2.57
N GLY A 579 2.07 38.22 3.89
CA GLY A 579 0.73 37.95 4.42
C GLY A 579 0.13 36.63 3.92
N ARG A 580 0.97 35.68 3.52
CA ARG A 580 0.59 34.41 2.88
C ARG A 580 1.45 33.29 3.42
N TRP A 581 0.79 32.23 3.88
CA TRP A 581 1.42 31.09 4.55
C TRP A 581 1.42 29.81 3.71
N SER A 582 1.10 29.91 2.42
CA SER A 582 1.19 28.84 1.44
C SER A 582 2.17 29.17 0.33
N PHE A 583 2.92 28.18 -0.12
CA PHE A 583 3.98 28.30 -1.11
C PHE A 583 4.13 27.00 -1.90
N LEU A 584 4.87 27.04 -3.01
CA LEU A 584 5.31 25.80 -3.66
C LEU A 584 6.47 25.24 -2.83
N LEU A 585 6.31 24.01 -2.33
CA LEU A 585 7.39 23.26 -1.71
C LEU A 585 7.96 22.30 -2.75
N VAL A 586 9.28 22.32 -2.90
CA VAL A 586 10.05 21.38 -3.71
C VAL A 586 11.06 20.69 -2.79
N SER A 587 11.01 19.38 -2.70
CA SER A 587 11.99 18.55 -2.01
C SER A 587 12.41 17.40 -2.91
N LYS A 588 13.72 17.21 -3.05
CA LYS A 588 14.30 16.14 -3.85
C LYS A 588 15.28 15.33 -3.01
N PRO A 589 14.79 14.24 -2.38
CA PRO A 589 15.65 13.24 -1.75
C PRO A 589 16.78 12.77 -2.67
N ALA A 590 17.94 12.52 -2.06
CA ALA A 590 19.01 11.78 -2.69
C ALA A 590 18.52 10.35 -3.02
N ASP A 591 18.93 9.84 -4.17
CA ASP A 591 18.55 8.50 -4.62
C ASP A 591 19.47 7.47 -3.97
N VAL A 592 19.17 7.13 -2.70
CA VAL A 592 19.88 6.12 -1.91
C VAL A 592 19.04 4.83 -1.94
N PRO A 593 19.43 3.81 -2.73
CA PRO A 593 18.66 2.57 -2.85
C PRO A 593 18.41 1.91 -1.50
N GLY A 594 17.15 1.71 -1.14
CA GLY A 594 16.80 1.13 0.17
C GLY A 594 17.07 2.03 1.38
N GLY A 595 17.36 3.32 1.16
CA GLY A 595 17.64 4.28 2.23
C GLY A 595 16.48 4.42 3.22
N VAL A 596 16.79 4.53 4.52
CA VAL A 596 15.80 4.63 5.60
C VAL A 596 15.21 6.04 5.73
N ALA A 597 16.04 7.05 5.49
CA ALA A 597 15.71 8.47 5.56
C ALA A 597 16.62 9.22 4.59
N CYS A 598 16.39 10.51 4.44
CA CYS A 598 17.31 11.40 3.72
C CYS A 598 17.26 12.83 4.25
N VAL A 599 18.29 13.60 3.91
CA VAL A 599 18.17 15.06 3.89
C VAL A 599 17.13 15.47 2.84
N PRO A 600 16.19 16.37 3.13
CA PRO A 600 15.10 16.70 2.22
C PRO A 600 15.54 17.43 0.94
N ASN A 601 16.62 18.21 1.00
CA ASN A 601 16.99 19.18 -0.03
C ASN A 601 15.77 20.03 -0.41
N ALA A 602 15.19 20.69 0.59
CA ALA A 602 13.89 21.32 0.50
C ALA A 602 13.99 22.84 0.31
N VAL A 603 13.16 23.35 -0.60
CA VAL A 603 12.99 24.80 -0.82
C VAL A 603 11.50 25.17 -0.87
N ALA A 604 11.17 26.30 -0.27
CA ALA A 604 9.90 27.00 -0.46
C ALA A 604 10.06 28.08 -1.53
N ILE A 605 9.12 28.18 -2.47
CA ILE A 605 9.16 29.13 -3.59
C ILE A 605 7.88 29.97 -3.60
N PHE A 606 8.05 31.30 -3.68
CA PHE A 606 6.98 32.31 -3.55
C PHE A 606 6.62 33.06 -4.82
#